data_AF-A0A931RPU1-F1
#
_entry.id   AF-A0A931RPU1-F1
#
_cell.length_a   1.000
_cell.length_b   1.000
_cell.length_c   1.000
_cell.angle_alpha   90.00
_cell.angle_beta   90.00
_cell.angle_gamma   90.00
#
_symmetry.space_group_name_H-M   'P 1'
#
loop_
_entity.id
_entity.type
_entity.pdbx_description
1 polymer ?
#
loop_
_entity_poly.entity_id
_entity_poly.type
_entity_poly.pdbx_seq_one_letter_code
_entity_poly.pdbx_strand_id
1 'polypeptide(L)'
;MKVKAVISREAPMTLFAAFSSAAFARTFLQNVVSGCLGVKDPAERPAEYYVQEPDPMVAVGGYLGVELRLTGVSRNGRTAKQFHDALKTLKDLAARTITENLTAGRVQLFVVIVLDGDVETKPGSGQYSNVLESDAIWVETN
;
A
#
# COMPACT_ATOMS: atom_id res chain seq x y z
N MET A 1 -10.53 6.29 6.34
CA MET A 1 -9.33 5.69 5.74
C MET A 1 -9.41 5.82 4.23
N LYS A 2 -8.31 6.09 3.57
CA LYS A 2 -8.23 6.14 2.10
C LYS A 2 -6.96 5.44 1.65
N VAL A 3 -7.03 4.63 0.60
CA VAL A 3 -5.83 4.09 -0.03
C VAL A 3 -5.68 4.71 -1.42
N LYS A 4 -4.49 5.28 -1.64
CA LYS A 4 -4.09 5.90 -2.88
C LYS A 4 -3.01 5.04 -3.53
N ALA A 5 -3.28 4.52 -4.71
CA ALA A 5 -2.26 3.90 -5.56
C ALA A 5 -1.79 4.92 -6.60
N VAL A 6 -0.49 5.13 -6.71
CA VAL A 6 0.12 5.97 -7.75
C VAL A 6 1.10 5.11 -8.51
N ILE A 7 1.02 5.17 -9.84
CA ILE A 7 1.74 4.26 -10.73
C ILE A 7 2.51 5.13 -11.73
N SER A 8 3.75 4.80 -12.09
CA SER A 8 4.48 5.54 -13.12
C SER A 8 3.78 5.52 -14.47
N ARG A 9 3.91 6.60 -15.23
CA ARG A 9 3.31 6.75 -16.56
C ARG A 9 3.72 5.70 -17.57
N GLU A 10 4.95 5.24 -17.47
CA GLU A 10 5.51 4.25 -18.38
C GLU A 10 5.13 2.81 -17.98
N ALA A 11 4.40 2.63 -16.86
CA ALA A 11 4.00 1.31 -16.43
C ALA A 11 2.92 0.73 -17.36
N PRO A 12 2.91 -0.60 -17.58
CA PRO A 12 1.89 -1.25 -18.39
C PRO A 12 0.47 -0.96 -17.90
N MET A 13 -0.46 -0.71 -18.82
CA MET A 13 -1.88 -0.50 -18.50
C MET A 13 -2.51 -1.68 -17.75
N THR A 14 -1.99 -2.89 -17.94
CA THR A 14 -2.40 -4.08 -17.17
C THR A 14 -2.19 -3.88 -15.67
N LEU A 15 -1.09 -3.25 -15.28
CA LEU A 15 -0.79 -2.96 -13.87
C LEU A 15 -1.76 -1.92 -13.30
N PHE A 16 -2.01 -0.85 -14.07
CA PHE A 16 -3.02 0.15 -13.70
C PHE A 16 -4.42 -0.47 -13.52
N ALA A 17 -4.83 -1.32 -14.45
CA ALA A 17 -6.11 -2.02 -14.39
C ALA A 17 -6.18 -2.99 -13.19
N ALA A 18 -5.08 -3.67 -12.86
CA ALA A 18 -5.01 -4.59 -11.74
C ALA A 18 -5.21 -3.88 -10.40
N PHE A 19 -4.52 -2.76 -10.17
CA PHE A 19 -4.74 -1.94 -8.98
C PHE A 19 -6.14 -1.33 -8.98
N SER A 20 -6.65 -0.87 -10.12
CA SER A 20 -8.01 -0.31 -10.23
C SER A 20 -9.13 -1.36 -10.08
N SER A 21 -8.79 -2.65 -10.00
CA SER A 21 -9.78 -3.71 -10.00
C SER A 21 -10.54 -3.82 -8.67
N ALA A 22 -11.82 -4.19 -8.76
CA ALA A 22 -12.63 -4.53 -7.59
C ALA A 22 -12.05 -5.71 -6.80
N ALA A 23 -11.31 -6.61 -7.45
CA ALA A 23 -10.64 -7.73 -6.81
C ALA A 23 -9.54 -7.24 -5.85
N PHE A 24 -8.64 -6.37 -6.32
CA PHE A 24 -7.59 -5.77 -5.49
C PHE A 24 -8.21 -5.02 -4.30
N ALA A 25 -9.18 -4.16 -4.56
CA ALA A 25 -9.88 -3.40 -3.52
C ALA A 25 -10.50 -4.32 -2.46
N ARG A 26 -11.15 -5.41 -2.86
CA ARG A 26 -11.77 -6.38 -1.94
C ARG A 26 -10.72 -7.10 -1.09
N THR A 27 -9.61 -7.55 -1.70
CA THR A 27 -8.52 -8.19 -0.97
C THR A 27 -7.83 -7.24 0.00
N PHE A 28 -7.66 -5.97 -0.37
CA PHE A 28 -7.15 -4.93 0.51
C PHE A 28 -8.06 -4.74 1.74
N LEU A 29 -9.36 -4.56 1.53
CA LEU A 29 -10.33 -4.38 2.63
C LEU A 29 -10.34 -5.59 3.56
N GLN A 30 -10.32 -6.81 3.01
CA GLN A 30 -10.35 -8.03 3.81
C GLN A 30 -9.05 -8.25 4.60
N ASN A 31 -7.90 -8.19 3.94
CA ASN A 31 -6.65 -8.63 4.55
C ASN A 31 -5.99 -7.52 5.38
N VAL A 32 -5.99 -6.28 4.88
CA VAL A 32 -5.33 -5.16 5.55
C VAL A 32 -6.29 -4.51 6.55
N VAL A 33 -7.48 -4.10 6.10
CA VAL A 33 -8.39 -3.31 6.94
C VAL A 33 -9.09 -4.16 8.00
N SER A 34 -9.71 -5.29 7.62
CA SER A 34 -10.32 -6.20 8.59
C SER A 34 -9.29 -7.10 9.26
N GLY A 35 -8.40 -7.73 8.50
CA GLY A 35 -7.45 -8.73 9.00
C GLY A 35 -6.39 -8.17 9.93
N CYS A 36 -5.75 -7.04 9.58
CA CYS A 36 -4.69 -6.45 10.41
C CYS A 36 -5.24 -5.34 11.33
N LEU A 37 -6.04 -4.41 10.78
CA LEU A 37 -6.51 -3.23 11.52
C LEU A 37 -7.82 -3.49 12.31
N GLY A 38 -8.39 -4.69 12.23
CA GLY A 38 -9.50 -5.13 13.08
C GLY A 38 -10.82 -4.39 12.84
N VAL A 39 -11.04 -3.84 11.65
CA VAL A 39 -12.31 -3.18 11.30
C VAL A 39 -13.34 -4.24 10.96
N LYS A 40 -14.39 -4.36 11.79
CA LYS A 40 -15.44 -5.39 11.67
C LYS A 40 -16.31 -5.22 10.41
N ASP A 41 -16.69 -3.99 10.09
CA ASP A 41 -17.55 -3.67 8.94
C ASP A 41 -16.86 -2.67 7.98
N PRO A 42 -15.88 -3.13 7.18
CA PRO A 42 -15.21 -2.28 6.19
C PRO A 42 -16.17 -1.79 5.09
N ALA A 43 -17.32 -2.46 4.92
CA ALA A 43 -18.36 -2.09 3.96
C ALA A 43 -19.19 -0.86 4.41
N GLU A 44 -19.34 -0.63 5.72
CA GLU A 44 -20.09 0.52 6.27
C GLU A 44 -19.23 1.79 6.37
N ARG A 45 -17.90 1.63 6.32
CA ARG A 45 -16.92 2.72 6.25
C ARG A 45 -15.97 2.43 5.10
N PRO A 46 -16.43 2.55 3.84
CA PRO A 46 -15.60 2.21 2.69
C PRO A 46 -14.33 3.03 2.79
N ALA A 47 -13.20 2.36 2.95
CA ALA A 47 -11.94 3.03 2.74
C ALA A 47 -11.99 3.54 1.30
N GLU A 48 -11.91 4.85 1.10
CA GLU A 48 -12.01 5.38 -0.25
C GLU A 48 -10.77 4.88 -1.02
N TYR A 49 -11.02 4.07 -2.05
CA TYR A 49 -9.99 3.47 -2.89
C TYR A 49 -9.85 4.32 -4.14
N TYR A 50 -8.71 4.98 -4.31
CA TYR A 50 -8.43 5.75 -5.52
C TYR A 50 -7.10 5.31 -6.10
N VAL A 51 -7.11 4.91 -7.37
CA VAL A 51 -5.90 4.83 -8.17
C VAL A 51 -5.79 6.18 -8.88
N GLN A 52 -4.72 6.91 -8.62
CA GLN A 52 -4.44 8.10 -9.40
C GLN A 52 -3.92 7.64 -10.76
N GLU A 53 -4.35 8.34 -11.82
CA GLU A 53 -3.76 8.19 -13.14
C GLU A 53 -2.23 8.23 -13.08
N PRO A 54 -1.55 7.56 -14.03
CA PRO A 54 -0.13 7.40 -13.93
C PRO A 54 0.63 8.72 -13.78
N ASP A 55 1.38 8.86 -12.69
CA ASP A 55 1.97 10.13 -12.24
C ASP A 55 3.47 10.16 -12.59
N PRO A 56 3.95 11.18 -13.33
CA PRO A 56 5.38 11.31 -13.66
C PRO A 56 6.27 11.42 -12.42
N MET A 57 5.73 11.82 -11.25
CA MET A 57 6.50 11.99 -10.02
C MET A 57 6.87 10.67 -9.32
N VAL A 58 6.24 9.55 -9.68
CA VAL A 58 6.50 8.24 -9.03
C VAL A 58 7.59 7.43 -9.74
N ALA A 59 8.13 7.93 -10.86
CA ALA A 59 9.33 7.39 -11.47
C ALA A 59 10.59 7.80 -10.68
N VAL A 60 10.93 7.04 -9.63
CA VAL A 60 12.15 7.29 -8.86
C VAL A 60 13.36 6.91 -9.71
N GLY A 61 14.16 7.91 -10.11
CA GLY A 61 15.40 7.71 -10.85
C GLY A 61 15.23 7.18 -12.28
N GLY A 62 14.08 7.42 -12.92
CA GLY A 62 13.80 6.97 -14.30
C GLY A 62 13.35 5.51 -14.43
N TYR A 63 13.01 4.87 -13.32
CA TYR A 63 12.44 3.52 -13.29
C TYR A 63 10.93 3.53 -13.06
N LEU A 64 10.26 2.46 -13.47
CA LEU A 64 8.85 2.24 -13.13
C LEU A 64 8.69 2.13 -11.62
N GLY A 65 7.69 2.84 -11.08
CA GLY A 65 7.36 2.86 -9.67
C GLY A 65 5.88 2.66 -9.42
N VAL A 66 5.56 2.03 -8.29
CA VAL A 66 4.23 2.03 -7.68
C VAL A 66 4.36 2.50 -6.24
N GLU A 67 3.61 3.53 -5.88
CA GLU A 67 3.42 3.97 -4.49
C GLU A 67 2.01 3.62 -4.03
N LEU A 68 1.89 2.92 -2.89
CA LEU A 68 0.63 2.73 -2.18
C LEU A 68 0.65 3.48 -0.86
N ARG A 69 -0.28 4.41 -0.71
CA ARG A 69 -0.42 5.24 0.47
C ARG A 69 -1.78 5.04 1.14
N LEU A 70 -1.77 4.46 2.34
CA LEU A 70 -2.95 4.36 3.19
C LEU A 70 -2.97 5.54 4.18
N THR A 71 -4.05 6.31 4.23
CA THR A 71 -4.21 7.52 5.05
C THR A 71 -5.49 7.50 5.87
N GLY A 72 -5.59 8.38 6.88
CA GLY A 72 -6.76 8.52 7.74
C GLY A 72 -7.04 7.25 8.56
N VAL A 73 -5.95 6.61 9.01
CA VAL A 73 -5.97 5.44 9.87
C VAL A 73 -5.80 5.90 11.33
N SER A 74 -6.87 5.78 12.11
CA SER A 74 -6.84 6.15 13.52
C SER A 74 -6.03 5.16 14.36
N ARG A 75 -5.30 5.68 15.36
CA ARG A 75 -4.60 4.88 16.38
C ARG A 75 -5.54 4.21 17.39
N ASN A 76 -6.76 4.74 17.57
CA ASN A 76 -7.63 4.39 18.70
C ASN A 76 -7.85 2.87 18.83
N GLY A 77 -7.38 2.32 19.96
CA GLY A 77 -7.53 0.91 20.32
C GLY A 77 -6.64 -0.08 19.55
N ARG A 78 -5.71 0.40 18.71
CA ARG A 78 -4.82 -0.46 17.92
C ARG A 78 -3.38 -0.44 18.45
N THR A 79 -2.73 -1.59 18.37
CA THR A 79 -1.33 -1.80 18.76
C THR A 79 -0.37 -1.45 17.62
N ALA A 80 0.89 -1.11 17.94
CA ALA A 80 1.94 -0.91 16.93
C ALA A 80 2.07 -2.13 16.00
N LYS A 81 1.99 -3.34 16.57
CA LYS A 81 2.03 -4.60 15.82
C LYS A 81 0.99 -4.64 14.69
N GLN A 82 -0.24 -4.19 14.95
CA GLN A 82 -1.31 -4.19 13.93
C GLN A 82 -0.97 -3.29 12.74
N PHE A 83 -0.31 -2.15 12.96
CA PHE A 83 0.10 -1.26 11.88
C PHE A 83 1.28 -1.82 11.08
N HIS A 84 2.24 -2.44 11.77
CA HIS A 84 3.35 -3.14 11.12
C HIS A 84 2.89 -4.34 10.29
N ASP A 85 1.95 -5.12 10.82
CA ASP A 85 1.32 -6.22 10.08
C ASP A 85 0.55 -5.69 8.86
N ALA A 86 -0.21 -4.60 9.02
CA ALA A 86 -0.92 -3.96 7.92
C ALA A 86 0.02 -3.46 6.81
N LEU A 87 1.14 -2.81 7.19
CA LEU A 87 2.16 -2.34 6.25
C LEU A 87 2.74 -3.52 5.45
N LYS A 88 3.11 -4.60 6.15
CA LYS A 88 3.65 -5.82 5.54
C LYS A 88 2.63 -6.46 4.60
N THR A 89 1.39 -6.67 5.04
CA THR A 89 0.34 -7.29 4.23
C THR A 89 -0.01 -6.45 3.00
N LEU A 90 -0.02 -5.12 3.11
CA LEU A 90 -0.23 -4.23 1.97
C LEU A 90 0.92 -4.33 0.96
N LYS A 91 2.17 -4.38 1.45
CA LYS A 91 3.35 -4.59 0.60
C LYS A 91 3.31 -5.92 -0.13
N ASP A 92 3.01 -7.01 0.58
CA ASP A 92 2.96 -8.36 0.01
C ASP A 92 1.83 -8.47 -1.03
N LEU A 93 0.67 -7.86 -0.75
CA LEU A 93 -0.45 -7.79 -1.71
C LEU A 93 -0.04 -7.05 -2.98
N ALA A 94 0.60 -5.89 -2.85
CA ALA A 94 1.02 -5.08 -3.97
C ALA A 94 2.11 -5.74 -4.81
N ALA A 95 3.11 -6.35 -4.15
CA ALA A 95 4.17 -7.08 -4.82
C ALA A 95 3.60 -8.24 -5.64
N ARG A 96 2.66 -9.01 -5.07
CA ARG A 96 1.96 -10.07 -5.79
C ARG A 96 1.19 -9.53 -7.00
N THR A 97 0.44 -8.44 -6.83
CA THR A 97 -0.29 -7.80 -7.93
C THR A 97 0.65 -7.34 -9.06
N ILE A 98 1.83 -6.81 -8.72
CA ILE A 98 2.86 -6.49 -9.70
C ILE A 98 3.36 -7.74 -10.41
N THR A 99 3.78 -8.78 -9.67
CA THR A 99 4.27 -10.03 -10.25
C THR A 99 3.26 -10.69 -11.19
N GLU A 100 1.98 -10.66 -10.86
CA GLU A 100 0.91 -11.28 -11.67
C GLU A 100 0.56 -10.48 -12.93
N ASN A 101 0.88 -9.18 -12.99
CA ASN A 101 0.42 -8.28 -14.06
C ASN A 101 1.55 -7.57 -14.82
N LEU A 102 2.78 -7.70 -14.36
CA LEU A 102 3.99 -7.27 -15.06
C LEU A 102 4.49 -8.43 -15.93
N THR A 103 4.55 -8.21 -17.24
CA THR A 103 4.97 -9.26 -18.19
C THR A 103 6.49 -9.41 -18.25
N ALA A 104 7.23 -8.31 -18.15
CA ALA A 104 8.69 -8.30 -18.17
C ALA A 104 9.21 -7.01 -17.51
N GLY A 105 10.38 -7.11 -16.89
CA GLY A 105 11.10 -5.97 -16.31
C GLY A 105 10.97 -5.91 -14.80
N ARG A 106 11.18 -4.70 -14.25
CA ARG A 106 11.15 -4.45 -12.81
C ARG A 106 10.42 -3.16 -12.48
N VAL A 107 9.74 -3.17 -11.34
CA VAL A 107 9.03 -2.01 -10.79
C VAL A 107 9.48 -1.81 -9.35
N GLN A 108 9.76 -0.57 -8.98
CA GLN A 108 10.03 -0.21 -7.60
C GLN A 108 8.72 -0.02 -6.84
N LEU A 109 8.56 -0.71 -5.71
CA LEU A 109 7.37 -0.63 -4.87
C LEU A 109 7.67 0.15 -3.60
N PHE A 110 6.85 1.17 -3.35
CA PHE A 110 6.82 1.97 -2.13
C PHE A 110 5.46 1.80 -1.44
N VAL A 111 5.46 1.52 -0.14
CA VAL A 111 4.24 1.38 0.65
C VAL A 111 4.35 2.24 1.90
N VAL A 112 3.33 3.07 2.12
CA VAL A 112 3.28 4.05 3.20
C VAL A 112 1.93 3.97 3.90
N ILE A 113 1.94 4.01 5.22
CA ILE A 113 0.76 4.22 6.06
C ILE A 113 0.95 5.53 6.84
N VAL A 114 0.03 6.46 6.66
CA VAL A 114 -0.06 7.72 7.41
C VAL A 114 -1.17 7.59 8.45
N LEU A 115 -0.78 7.75 9.71
CA LEU A 115 -1.60 7.55 10.89
C LEU A 115 -2.04 8.90 11.49
N ASP A 116 -3.20 8.93 12.14
CA ASP A 116 -3.68 10.12 12.87
C ASP A 116 -2.98 10.30 14.24
N GLY A 117 -1.93 9.52 14.52
CA GLY A 117 -1.11 9.61 15.73
C GLY A 117 0.14 8.75 15.60
N ASP A 118 1.12 8.99 16.46
CA ASP A 118 2.44 8.38 16.30
C ASP A 118 2.45 6.90 16.66
N VAL A 119 3.30 6.12 16.01
CA VAL A 119 3.62 4.76 16.41
C VAL A 119 5.11 4.52 16.27
N GLU A 120 5.59 3.48 16.93
CA GLU A 120 7.01 3.14 16.86
C GLU A 120 7.38 2.68 15.45
N THR A 121 8.41 3.27 14.84
CA THR A 121 8.80 3.04 13.44
C THR A 121 9.38 1.65 13.22
N LYS A 122 10.02 1.09 14.24
CA LYS A 122 10.41 -0.33 14.33
C LYS A 122 10.16 -0.79 15.77
N PRO A 123 9.60 -1.99 16.00
CA PRO A 123 9.38 -2.49 17.35
C PRO A 123 10.66 -2.45 18.19
N GLY A 124 10.62 -1.74 19.32
CA GLY A 124 11.75 -1.59 20.24
C GLY A 124 12.83 -0.57 19.84
N SER A 125 12.60 0.25 18.82
CA SER A 125 13.55 1.30 18.39
C SER A 125 13.52 2.57 19.24
N GLY A 126 12.44 2.83 19.98
CA GLY A 126 12.21 4.10 20.68
C GLY A 126 11.95 5.30 19.76
N GLN A 127 11.91 5.09 18.44
CA GLN A 127 11.62 6.14 17.45
C GLN A 127 10.15 6.10 17.06
N TYR A 128 9.49 7.25 17.10
CA TYR A 128 8.06 7.38 16.83
C TYR A 128 7.82 8.29 15.63
N SER A 129 6.84 7.93 14.82
CA SER A 129 6.40 8.71 13.65
C SER A 129 4.92 8.45 13.39
N ASN A 130 4.25 9.43 12.82
CA ASN A 130 2.91 9.26 12.23
C ASN A 130 2.97 8.65 10.83
N VAL A 131 4.16 8.47 10.26
CA VAL A 131 4.41 7.79 8.99
C VAL A 131 5.12 6.47 9.26
N LEU A 132 4.50 5.38 8.79
CA LEU A 132 5.11 4.07 8.68
C LEU A 132 5.35 3.77 7.20
N GLU A 133 6.59 3.51 6.85
CA GLU A 133 7.00 3.19 5.49
C GLU A 133 7.83 1.91 5.47
N SER A 134 7.69 1.15 4.39
CA SER A 134 8.57 0.01 4.13
C SER A 134 9.78 0.47 3.32
N ASP A 135 10.94 -0.15 3.53
CA ASP A 135 12.05 -0.05 2.59
C ASP A 135 11.55 -0.38 1.18
N ALA A 136 11.94 0.45 0.20
CA ALA A 136 11.57 0.24 -1.18
C ALA A 136 12.13 -1.09 -1.68
N ILE A 137 11.30 -1.87 -2.38
CA ILE A 137 11.72 -3.14 -2.96
C ILE A 137 11.62 -3.10 -4.48
N TRP A 138 12.47 -3.88 -5.15
CA TRP A 138 12.32 -4.18 -6.56
C TRP A 138 11.46 -5.44 -6.70
N VAL A 139 10.39 -5.33 -7.48
CA VAL A 139 9.59 -6.47 -7.91
C VAL A 139 9.97 -6.75 -9.36
N GLU A 140 10.57 -7.91 -9.61
CA GLU A 140 11.10 -8.30 -10.91
C GLU A 140 10.34 -9.52 -11.45
N THR A 141 10.10 -9.52 -12.76
CA THR A 141 9.50 -10.65 -13.49
C THR A 141 10.42 -11.06 -14.63
N ASN A 142 10.69 -12.37 -14.75
CA ASN A 142 11.58 -12.96 -15.74
C ASN A 142 10.99 -12.92 -17.16
#